data_AF-A0A080WX93-F1
#
_entry.id   AF-A0A080WX93-F1
#
_cell.length_a   1.000
_cell.length_b   1.000
_cell.length_c   1.000
_cell.angle_alpha   90.00
_cell.angle_beta   90.00
_cell.angle_gamma   90.00
#
_symmetry.space_group_name_H-M   'P 1'
#
loop_
_entity.id
_entity.type
_entity.pdbx_description
1 polymer ?
#
loop_
_entity_poly.entity_id
_entity_poly.type
_entity_poly.pdbx_seq_one_letter_code
_entity_poly.pdbx_strand_id
1 'polypeptide(L)'
;MEGMNGNHIMAEDNIINRRGGESLFQNCSNLKKRLAEVPGFEPHLAEMQELDKASDENDPVASVWKCLRQGYPLMTIYNATHPSEPLSIDENKLQERNRPKAATFKFLQACLQVLKFPQQECFLITDLYGDSTTGFVKVIKMVNRVIDILELQGQLYNKVSPSTSLPSEGGKTKLTRREHILKEMLETERDYVHHLQNLQALKKELEETGALTGDVSHQIFLNLNNLLDFTQRFLIRMEQHNALPEETQNWGDLYLSHHNGFLQYEPFIANQPRCDQICQREWDKIHSAPRSPDLQQMVAQLSTLNGFFVKPFQRLTKYPLMLMELRKQTENPGLVSDIGEAINMIQLILDNANRAIYKEHLVSAVEDLSQRVEDWKALKLDQFGDLLRYGTFTILKGDSGKDAEREYHIYLFEQILLCCKDIYPAKQKSKLMGKEKVVPNPKVKPKLQLKGRIYMTNVTEILSLSKPGLLLSFVAWNSNHGSNKLD
;
A
#
# COMPACT_ATOMS: atom_id res chain seq x y z
N MET A 1 18.22 -49.40 2.62
CA MET A 1 18.56 -48.36 1.61
C MET A 1 17.25 -47.68 1.27
N GLU A 2 16.97 -46.62 2.03
CA GLU A 2 15.74 -45.85 1.98
C GLU A 2 15.72 -44.93 0.75
N GLY A 3 14.59 -44.95 0.03
CA GLY A 3 14.29 -43.98 -1.01
C GLY A 3 13.74 -42.71 -0.36
N MET A 4 14.44 -41.59 -0.55
CA MET A 4 13.99 -40.27 -0.14
C MET A 4 12.85 -39.82 -1.06
N ASN A 5 11.63 -39.90 -0.54
CA ASN A 5 10.46 -39.21 -1.07
C ASN A 5 10.73 -37.70 -1.03
N GLY A 6 10.57 -37.05 -2.18
CA GLY A 6 10.56 -35.61 -2.30
C GLY A 6 9.47 -35.02 -1.43
N ASN A 7 9.87 -34.31 -0.37
CA ASN A 7 8.96 -33.58 0.48
C ASN A 7 8.27 -32.48 -0.33
N HIS A 8 6.96 -32.58 -0.37
CA HIS A 8 6.01 -31.56 -0.72
C HIS A 8 6.33 -30.27 0.04
N ILE A 9 6.90 -29.27 -0.64
CA ILE A 9 7.03 -27.92 -0.08
C ILE A 9 5.62 -27.38 0.04
N MET A 10 5.13 -27.29 1.28
CA MET A 10 3.79 -26.81 1.61
C MET A 10 3.63 -25.37 1.07
N ALA A 11 2.62 -25.15 0.23
CA ALA A 11 2.28 -23.84 -0.33
C ALA A 11 1.82 -22.81 0.74
N GLU A 12 1.72 -23.23 2.00
CA GLU A 12 1.28 -22.42 3.14
C GLU A 12 2.41 -21.59 3.77
N ASP A 13 3.69 -21.92 3.52
CA ASP A 13 4.86 -21.18 4.03
C ASP A 13 5.37 -20.09 3.07
N ASN A 14 4.57 -19.71 2.06
CA ASN A 14 4.91 -18.58 1.21
C ASN A 14 4.47 -17.27 1.87
N ILE A 15 5.35 -16.30 2.10
CA ILE A 15 5.00 -14.98 2.66
C ILE A 15 3.86 -14.27 1.91
N ILE A 16 3.63 -14.64 0.65
CA ILE A 16 2.51 -14.18 -0.18
C ILE A 16 1.16 -14.77 0.27
N ASN A 17 1.17 -15.99 0.81
CA ASN A 17 0.00 -16.77 1.26
C ASN A 17 -0.16 -16.79 2.79
N ARG A 18 0.83 -16.24 3.52
CA ARG A 18 0.79 -16.18 4.98
C ARG A 18 -0.34 -15.24 5.41
N ARG A 19 -1.38 -15.82 6.01
CA ARG A 19 -2.51 -15.04 6.54
C ARG A 19 -2.01 -14.07 7.61
N GLY A 20 -2.61 -12.88 7.63
CA GLY A 20 -2.36 -11.90 8.67
C GLY A 20 -2.67 -12.51 10.04
N GLY A 21 -1.78 -12.25 11.00
CA GLY A 21 -2.03 -12.57 12.40
C GLY A 21 -3.17 -11.73 12.99
N GLU A 22 -3.30 -11.72 14.31
CA GLU A 22 -4.33 -10.92 14.99
C GLU A 22 -4.21 -9.43 14.62
N SER A 23 -5.35 -8.81 14.29
CA SER A 23 -5.44 -7.37 14.00
C SER A 23 -5.15 -6.52 15.24
N LEU A 24 -4.93 -5.21 15.09
CA LEU A 24 -4.77 -4.32 16.24
C LEU A 24 -5.99 -4.35 17.18
N PHE A 25 -7.20 -4.40 16.63
CA PHE A 25 -8.44 -4.52 17.41
C PHE A 25 -8.51 -5.84 18.19
N GLN A 26 -8.19 -6.97 17.54
CA GLN A 26 -8.17 -8.29 18.17
C GLN A 26 -7.10 -8.34 19.26
N ASN A 27 -5.89 -7.83 18.97
CA ASN A 27 -4.81 -7.71 19.94
C ASN A 27 -5.23 -6.87 21.15
N CYS A 28 -5.93 -5.74 20.97
CA CYS A 28 -6.41 -4.92 22.09
C CYS A 28 -7.52 -5.61 22.87
N SER A 29 -8.44 -6.29 22.19
CA SER A 29 -9.52 -7.05 22.83
C SER A 29 -8.98 -8.21 23.67
N ASN A 30 -8.01 -8.95 23.13
CA ASN A 30 -7.31 -10.02 23.84
C ASN A 30 -6.48 -9.46 24.99
N LEU A 31 -5.74 -8.37 24.77
CA LEU A 31 -4.99 -7.70 25.83
C LEU A 31 -5.90 -7.22 26.96
N LYS A 32 -7.08 -6.62 26.67
CA LYS A 32 -8.07 -6.21 27.68
C LYS A 32 -8.50 -7.39 28.56
N LYS A 33 -8.68 -8.59 27.98
CA LYS A 33 -8.97 -9.83 28.74
C LYS A 33 -7.79 -10.26 29.60
N ARG A 34 -6.58 -10.32 29.04
CA ARG A 34 -5.36 -10.70 29.77
C ARG A 34 -5.04 -9.75 30.92
N LEU A 35 -5.27 -8.44 30.72
CA LEU A 35 -5.10 -7.43 31.76
C LEU A 35 -6.03 -7.63 32.95
N ALA A 36 -7.21 -8.24 32.76
CA ALA A 36 -8.11 -8.61 33.86
C ALA A 36 -7.59 -9.75 34.74
N GLU A 37 -6.57 -10.48 34.27
CA GLU A 37 -5.90 -11.52 35.03
C GLU A 37 -4.67 -11.00 35.79
N VAL A 38 -4.26 -9.74 35.56
CA VAL A 38 -3.07 -9.14 36.18
C VAL A 38 -3.40 -8.62 37.59
N PRO A 39 -2.67 -9.04 38.64
CA PRO A 39 -2.92 -8.57 39.99
C PRO A 39 -2.78 -7.07 40.17
N GLY A 40 -3.81 -6.44 40.76
CA GLY A 40 -3.82 -5.00 41.05
C GLY A 40 -4.20 -4.13 39.86
N PHE A 41 -4.58 -4.73 38.73
CA PHE A 41 -5.01 -4.01 37.52
C PHE A 41 -6.51 -3.67 37.52
N GLU A 42 -7.29 -4.21 38.46
CA GLU A 42 -8.73 -4.02 38.60
C GLU A 42 -9.17 -2.54 38.65
N PRO A 43 -8.47 -1.62 39.36
CA PRO A 43 -8.84 -0.20 39.38
C PRO A 43 -8.74 0.46 38.00
N HIS A 44 -7.71 0.11 37.22
CA HIS A 44 -7.52 0.64 35.87
C HIS A 44 -8.57 0.11 34.89
N LEU A 45 -9.03 -1.13 35.08
CA LEU A 45 -10.14 -1.70 34.31
C LEU A 45 -11.47 -1.01 34.62
N ALA A 46 -11.72 -0.69 35.90
CA ALA A 46 -12.91 0.04 36.31
C ALA A 46 -12.93 1.45 35.71
N GLU A 47 -11.82 2.19 35.81
CA GLU A 47 -11.69 3.54 35.20
C GLU A 47 -11.89 3.49 33.68
N MET A 48 -11.29 2.51 33.01
CA MET A 48 -11.47 2.30 31.57
C MET A 48 -12.94 2.04 31.23
N GLN A 49 -13.65 1.20 32.00
CA GLN A 49 -15.08 0.95 31.78
C GLN A 49 -15.96 2.19 32.02
N GLU A 50 -15.61 3.03 32.99
CA GLU A 50 -16.32 4.29 33.24
C GLU A 50 -16.12 5.28 32.10
N LEU A 51 -14.89 5.41 31.59
CA LEU A 51 -14.58 6.24 30.43
C LEU A 51 -15.32 5.75 29.17
N ASP A 52 -15.29 4.44 28.90
CA ASP A 52 -15.99 3.82 27.76
C ASP A 52 -17.49 4.17 27.79
N LYS A 53 -18.14 4.03 28.97
CA LYS A 53 -19.55 4.40 29.18
C LYS A 53 -19.80 5.90 28.99
N ALA A 54 -18.89 6.77 29.45
CA ALA A 54 -19.05 8.21 29.35
C ALA A 54 -18.92 8.73 27.91
N SER A 55 -18.13 8.05 27.08
CA SER A 55 -17.94 8.40 25.67
C SER A 55 -18.91 7.71 24.70
N ASP A 56 -19.75 6.79 25.18
CA ASP A 56 -20.52 5.85 24.32
C ASP A 56 -19.61 5.12 23.30
N GLU A 57 -18.33 4.97 23.65
CA GLU A 57 -17.31 4.30 22.84
C GLU A 57 -17.04 2.94 23.47
N ASN A 58 -17.46 1.86 22.81
CA ASN A 58 -17.06 0.50 23.16
C ASN A 58 -15.93 0.03 22.23
N ASP A 59 -14.85 0.81 22.13
CA ASP A 59 -13.70 0.55 21.28
C ASP A 59 -12.48 0.04 22.08
N PRO A 60 -12.17 -1.27 22.05
CA PRO A 60 -11.00 -1.84 22.72
C PRO A 60 -9.68 -1.15 22.39
N VAL A 61 -9.51 -0.63 21.17
CA VAL A 61 -8.27 0.06 20.78
C VAL A 61 -8.15 1.39 21.52
N ALA A 62 -9.17 2.25 21.43
CA ALA A 62 -9.19 3.52 22.16
C ALA A 62 -9.14 3.31 23.68
N SER A 63 -9.90 2.36 24.23
CA SER A 63 -9.93 2.08 25.68
C SER A 63 -8.54 1.71 26.19
N VAL A 64 -7.88 0.72 25.56
CA VAL A 64 -6.55 0.25 25.96
C VAL A 64 -5.51 1.35 25.73
N TRP A 65 -5.59 2.09 24.62
CA TRP A 65 -4.64 3.17 24.34
C TRP A 65 -4.76 4.32 25.35
N LYS A 66 -5.97 4.77 25.66
CA LYS A 66 -6.24 5.81 26.67
C LYS A 66 -5.74 5.35 28.05
N CYS A 67 -6.05 4.10 28.45
CA CYS A 67 -5.57 3.50 29.69
C CYS A 67 -4.03 3.53 29.76
N LEU A 68 -3.34 2.92 28.79
CA LEU A 68 -1.87 2.84 28.81
C LEU A 68 -1.19 4.23 28.76
N ARG A 69 -1.80 5.24 28.10
CA ARG A 69 -1.28 6.63 28.07
C ARG A 69 -1.24 7.30 29.45
N GLN A 70 -1.98 6.81 30.44
CA GLN A 70 -1.87 7.31 31.82
C GLN A 70 -0.54 6.93 32.49
N GLY A 71 0.20 5.96 31.95
CA GLY A 71 1.52 5.54 32.44
C GLY A 71 1.50 4.68 33.70
N TYR A 72 0.61 4.97 34.66
CA TYR A 72 0.44 4.15 35.87
C TYR A 72 0.01 2.69 35.59
N PRO A 73 -0.88 2.40 34.63
CA PRO A 73 -1.22 1.02 34.29
C PRO A 73 0.00 0.18 33.89
N LEU A 74 0.96 0.77 33.16
CA LEU A 74 2.21 0.10 32.80
C LEU A 74 3.05 -0.27 34.03
N MET A 75 3.12 0.63 35.01
CA MET A 75 3.82 0.36 36.27
C MET A 75 3.12 -0.73 37.08
N THR A 76 1.78 -0.75 37.13
CA THR A 76 1.01 -1.82 37.77
C THR A 76 1.33 -3.17 37.14
N ILE A 77 1.32 -3.27 35.81
CA ILE A 77 1.65 -4.51 35.09
C ILE A 77 3.07 -4.97 35.43
N TYR A 78 4.05 -4.06 35.46
CA TYR A 78 5.41 -4.41 35.83
C TYR A 78 5.53 -4.83 37.30
N ASN A 79 4.89 -4.11 38.22
CA ASN A 79 4.96 -4.40 39.65
C ASN A 79 4.32 -5.74 40.01
N ALA A 80 3.38 -6.23 39.20
CA ALA A 80 2.84 -7.58 39.32
C ALA A 80 3.92 -8.67 39.16
N THR A 81 5.06 -8.37 38.51
CA THR A 81 6.19 -9.31 38.39
C THR A 81 6.96 -9.53 39.70
N HIS A 82 6.54 -8.83 40.76
CA HIS A 82 7.19 -8.78 42.07
C HIS A 82 8.69 -8.44 42.00
N PRO A 83 9.06 -7.29 41.39
CA PRO A 83 10.44 -6.86 41.33
C PRO A 83 10.99 -6.56 42.74
N SER A 84 12.31 -6.65 42.92
CA SER A 84 12.96 -6.32 44.20
C SER A 84 12.69 -4.89 44.66
N GLU A 85 12.51 -3.96 43.71
CA GLU A 85 12.09 -2.59 43.97
C GLU A 85 10.89 -2.26 43.07
N PRO A 86 9.67 -2.15 43.63
CA PRO A 86 8.48 -1.76 42.88
C PRO A 86 8.60 -0.34 42.32
N LEU A 87 8.12 -0.16 41.09
CA LEU A 87 8.05 1.15 40.47
C LEU A 87 7.03 2.02 41.21
N SER A 88 7.44 3.24 41.57
CA SER A 88 6.58 4.27 42.16
C SER A 88 6.92 5.65 41.57
N ILE A 89 5.97 6.59 41.61
CA ILE A 89 6.18 8.00 41.24
C ILE A 89 6.01 8.86 42.48
N ASP A 90 6.98 9.73 42.76
CA ASP A 90 6.87 10.72 43.83
C ASP A 90 6.08 11.93 43.32
N GLU A 91 4.79 11.95 43.65
CA GLU A 91 3.84 12.95 43.16
C GLU A 91 4.13 14.37 43.66
N ASN A 92 4.88 14.50 44.76
CA ASN A 92 5.26 15.80 45.34
C ASN A 92 6.40 16.47 44.56
N LYS A 93 7.18 15.68 43.80
CA LYS A 93 8.34 16.17 43.04
C LYS A 93 8.03 16.46 41.58
N LEU A 94 6.87 16.03 41.07
CA LEU A 94 6.53 16.10 39.65
C LEU A 94 5.19 16.78 39.44
N GLN A 95 5.17 17.75 38.53
CA GLN A 95 3.93 18.36 38.03
C GLN A 95 3.02 17.27 37.43
N GLU A 96 1.73 17.36 37.73
CA GLU A 96 0.72 16.37 37.36
C GLU A 96 0.75 16.02 35.86
N ARG A 97 0.84 17.03 34.99
CA ARG A 97 0.96 16.86 33.53
C ARG A 97 2.16 16.01 33.06
N ASN A 98 3.21 15.90 33.87
CA ASN A 98 4.45 15.17 33.55
C ASN A 98 4.45 13.76 34.13
N ARG A 99 3.58 13.45 35.10
CA ARG A 99 3.55 12.16 35.80
C ARG A 99 3.32 10.97 34.87
N PRO A 100 2.39 11.01 33.89
CA PRO A 100 2.17 9.87 32.98
C PRO A 100 3.42 9.50 32.17
N LYS A 101 4.10 10.51 31.61
CA LYS A 101 5.34 10.29 30.83
C LYS A 101 6.47 9.79 31.71
N ALA A 102 6.58 10.28 32.95
CA ALA A 102 7.56 9.80 33.91
C ALA A 102 7.30 8.34 34.33
N ALA A 103 6.04 7.96 34.56
CA ALA A 103 5.62 6.59 34.85
C ALA A 103 5.97 5.64 33.70
N THR A 104 5.62 6.03 32.47
CA THR A 104 5.97 5.29 31.24
C THR A 104 7.48 5.13 31.10
N PHE A 105 8.26 6.19 31.35
CA PHE A 105 9.72 6.13 31.28
C PHE A 105 10.32 5.15 32.30
N LYS A 106 9.81 5.15 33.54
CA LYS A 106 10.23 4.17 34.56
C LYS A 106 9.94 2.74 34.14
N PHE A 107 8.75 2.48 33.58
CA PHE A 107 8.41 1.17 33.02
C PHE A 107 9.41 0.72 31.94
N LEU A 108 9.69 1.59 30.95
CA LEU A 108 10.64 1.29 29.89
C LEU A 108 12.05 1.00 30.44
N GLN A 109 12.52 1.81 31.39
CA GLN A 109 13.81 1.60 32.04
C GLN A 109 13.86 0.25 32.76
N ALA A 110 12.79 -0.13 33.46
CA ALA A 110 12.72 -1.37 34.20
C ALA A 110 12.69 -2.60 33.27
N CYS A 111 11.96 -2.54 32.15
CA CYS A 111 11.99 -3.60 31.14
C CYS A 111 13.37 -3.78 30.51
N LEU A 112 14.10 -2.69 30.24
CA LEU A 112 15.46 -2.74 29.70
C LEU A 112 16.48 -3.24 30.72
N GLN A 113 16.46 -2.70 31.93
CA GLN A 113 17.52 -2.93 32.92
C GLN A 113 17.30 -4.18 33.75
N VAL A 114 16.05 -4.50 34.11
CA VAL A 114 15.70 -5.61 35.00
C VAL A 114 15.26 -6.83 34.19
N LEU A 115 14.26 -6.68 33.31
CA LEU A 115 13.77 -7.80 32.48
C LEU A 115 14.66 -8.09 31.26
N LYS A 116 15.71 -7.29 31.05
CA LYS A 116 16.72 -7.45 29.98
C LYS A 116 16.13 -7.52 28.58
N PHE A 117 15.08 -6.74 28.32
CA PHE A 117 14.51 -6.67 26.97
C PHE A 117 15.54 -6.05 26.01
N PRO A 118 15.71 -6.61 24.80
CA PRO A 118 16.55 -5.98 23.78
C PRO A 118 16.02 -4.58 23.45
N GLN A 119 16.92 -3.60 23.34
CA GLN A 119 16.53 -2.20 23.13
C GLN A 119 15.72 -2.00 21.84
N GLN A 120 16.05 -2.77 20.79
CA GLN A 120 15.35 -2.74 19.49
C GLN A 120 13.91 -3.25 19.53
N GLU A 121 13.52 -3.94 20.59
CA GLU A 121 12.18 -4.51 20.79
C GLU A 121 11.32 -3.66 21.75
N CYS A 122 11.89 -2.61 22.34
CA CYS A 122 11.20 -1.69 23.21
C CYS A 122 10.55 -0.55 22.40
N PHE A 123 9.37 -0.11 22.83
CA PHE A 123 8.71 1.05 22.23
C PHE A 123 9.33 2.37 22.74
N LEU A 124 9.19 3.44 21.94
CA LEU A 124 9.60 4.80 22.32
C LEU A 124 8.45 5.55 22.98
N ILE A 125 8.73 6.56 23.82
CA ILE A 125 7.67 7.41 24.42
C ILE A 125 6.72 7.96 23.34
N THR A 126 7.24 8.33 22.17
CA THR A 126 6.45 8.82 21.03
C THR A 126 5.54 7.76 20.39
N ASP A 127 5.85 6.46 20.56
CA ASP A 127 5.01 5.37 20.06
C ASP A 127 3.70 5.25 20.87
N LEU A 128 3.70 5.60 22.16
CA LEU A 128 2.51 5.59 23.03
C LEU A 128 1.76 6.92 23.02
N TYR A 129 2.49 8.04 23.13
CA TYR A 129 1.92 9.38 23.24
C TYR A 129 1.69 10.08 21.90
N GLY A 130 2.22 9.54 20.80
CA GLY A 130 1.88 9.97 19.45
C GLY A 130 0.61 9.29 18.94
N ASP A 131 0.23 9.61 17.71
CA ASP A 131 -1.02 9.14 17.10
C ASP A 131 -0.82 7.98 16.11
N SER A 132 0.40 7.43 16.01
CA SER A 132 0.71 6.33 15.08
C SER A 132 0.23 4.98 15.62
N THR A 133 -0.66 4.32 14.88
CA THR A 133 -1.12 2.94 15.16
C THR A 133 0.04 1.94 15.10
N THR A 134 1.01 2.15 14.21
CA THR A 134 2.21 1.33 14.11
C THR A 134 3.08 1.44 15.37
N GLY A 135 3.19 2.64 15.96
CA GLY A 135 3.82 2.84 17.26
C GLY A 135 3.08 2.06 18.36
N PHE A 136 1.75 2.18 18.39
CA PHE A 136 0.94 1.51 19.40
C PHE A 136 0.99 -0.02 19.34
N VAL A 137 1.13 -0.62 18.15
CA VAL A 137 1.38 -2.06 18.00
C VAL A 137 2.64 -2.50 18.75
N LYS A 138 3.71 -1.69 18.77
CA LYS A 138 4.91 -2.00 19.55
C LYS A 138 4.65 -1.96 21.05
N VAL A 139 3.84 -1.00 21.51
CA VAL A 139 3.42 -0.88 22.92
C VAL A 139 2.71 -2.18 23.34
N ILE A 140 1.73 -2.61 22.56
CA ILE A 140 0.96 -3.84 22.85
C ILE A 140 1.85 -5.08 22.86
N LYS A 141 2.77 -5.21 21.90
CA LYS A 141 3.72 -6.33 21.86
C LYS A 141 4.58 -6.37 23.12
N MET A 142 5.09 -5.22 23.56
CA MET A 142 5.92 -5.13 24.77
C MET A 142 5.11 -5.43 26.04
N VAL A 143 3.88 -4.92 26.15
CA VAL A 143 2.99 -5.19 27.29
C VAL A 143 2.63 -6.68 27.36
N ASN A 144 2.22 -7.28 26.24
CA ASN A 144 1.92 -8.71 26.18
C ASN A 144 3.11 -9.55 26.63
N ARG A 145 4.33 -9.19 26.24
CA ARG A 145 5.54 -9.90 26.68
C ARG A 145 5.77 -9.83 28.19
N VAL A 146 5.44 -8.71 28.84
CA VAL A 146 5.51 -8.63 30.31
C VAL A 146 4.44 -9.54 30.94
N ILE A 147 3.22 -9.57 30.37
CA ILE A 147 2.17 -10.48 30.83
C ILE A 147 2.55 -11.95 30.60
N ASP A 148 3.23 -12.28 29.49
CA ASP A 148 3.76 -13.64 29.24
C ASP A 148 4.75 -14.05 30.34
N ILE A 149 5.56 -13.11 30.85
CA ILE A 149 6.46 -13.37 31.99
C ILE A 149 5.66 -13.64 33.26
N LEU A 150 4.62 -12.85 33.55
CA LEU A 150 3.71 -13.10 34.69
C LEU A 150 3.05 -14.47 34.61
N GLU A 151 2.61 -14.86 33.41
CA GLU A 151 2.00 -16.14 33.13
C GLU A 151 2.98 -17.30 33.38
N LEU A 152 4.22 -17.18 32.89
CA LEU A 152 5.29 -18.14 33.14
C LEU A 152 5.68 -18.22 34.62
N GLN A 153 5.57 -17.11 35.36
CA GLN A 153 5.80 -17.06 36.80
C GLN A 153 4.59 -17.56 37.62
N GLY A 154 3.45 -17.84 36.98
CA GLY A 154 2.22 -18.29 37.65
C GLY A 154 1.56 -17.21 38.50
N GLN A 155 1.76 -15.94 38.17
CA GLN A 155 1.35 -14.78 38.96
C GLN A 155 0.01 -14.16 38.51
N LEU A 156 -0.65 -14.72 37.49
CA LEU A 156 -1.97 -14.25 37.05
C LEU A 156 -3.11 -14.84 37.91
N TYR A 157 -4.16 -14.06 38.15
CA TYR A 157 -5.37 -14.55 38.83
C TYR A 157 -6.09 -15.57 37.94
N ASN A 158 -6.00 -16.84 38.33
CA ASN A 158 -6.61 -18.07 37.76
C ASN A 158 -5.82 -18.85 36.70
N LYS A 159 -5.14 -19.91 37.17
CA LYS A 159 -5.47 -21.28 36.76
C LYS A 159 -6.36 -21.93 37.83
N VAL A 160 -7.67 -21.70 37.76
CA VAL A 160 -8.63 -22.67 38.29
C VAL A 160 -9.22 -23.37 37.08
N SER A 161 -8.99 -24.68 37.02
CA SER A 161 -9.50 -25.56 35.97
C SER A 161 -10.95 -25.24 35.63
N PRO A 162 -11.32 -25.06 34.35
CA PRO A 162 -12.67 -25.40 33.99
C PRO A 162 -12.77 -26.91 34.24
N SER A 163 -13.60 -27.30 35.21
CA SER A 163 -14.28 -28.59 35.15
C SER A 163 -14.63 -28.84 33.69
N THR A 164 -14.25 -30.00 33.17
CA THR A 164 -14.56 -30.53 31.85
C THR A 164 -15.96 -30.12 31.39
N SER A 165 -16.11 -28.90 30.87
CA SER A 165 -17.02 -28.61 29.81
C SER A 165 -16.34 -29.28 28.63
N LEU A 166 -16.81 -30.51 28.37
CA LEU A 166 -16.99 -30.96 26.99
C LEU A 166 -17.27 -29.72 26.15
N PRO A 167 -16.65 -29.58 24.95
CA PRO A 167 -17.10 -28.55 24.04
C PRO A 167 -18.60 -28.75 23.95
N SER A 168 -19.37 -27.82 24.51
CA SER A 168 -20.69 -27.60 23.98
C SER A 168 -20.35 -27.26 22.55
N GLU A 169 -20.52 -28.24 21.67
CA GLU A 169 -20.97 -27.98 20.32
C GLU A 169 -22.23 -27.12 20.49
N GLY A 170 -22.04 -25.85 20.82
CA GLY A 170 -22.95 -24.79 20.48
C GLY A 170 -23.08 -24.99 19.00
N GLY A 171 -24.21 -25.59 18.63
CA GLY A 171 -24.40 -26.17 17.31
C GLY A 171 -23.89 -25.17 16.30
N LYS A 172 -23.08 -25.64 15.35
CA LYS A 172 -22.59 -24.83 14.23
C LYS A 172 -23.80 -24.17 13.59
N THR A 173 -24.22 -23.02 14.10
CA THR A 173 -25.17 -22.13 13.48
C THR A 173 -24.44 -21.76 12.22
N LYS A 174 -24.91 -22.33 11.11
CA LYS A 174 -24.36 -22.03 9.80
C LYS A 174 -24.38 -20.50 9.71
N LEU A 175 -23.20 -19.90 9.59
CA LEU A 175 -23.08 -18.46 9.40
C LEU A 175 -24.04 -18.09 8.27
N THR A 176 -24.84 -17.07 8.48
CA THR A 176 -25.67 -16.50 7.44
C THR A 176 -24.80 -16.07 6.28
N ARG A 177 -25.38 -15.95 5.09
CA ARG A 177 -24.63 -15.49 3.92
C ARG A 177 -24.01 -14.11 4.14
N ARG A 178 -24.70 -13.23 4.87
CA ARG A 178 -24.19 -11.92 5.27
C ARG A 178 -22.97 -12.05 6.18
N GLU A 179 -23.03 -12.86 7.24
CA GLU A 179 -21.91 -13.08 8.15
C GLU A 179 -20.69 -13.69 7.43
N HIS A 180 -20.91 -14.57 6.45
CA HIS A 180 -19.82 -15.09 5.62
C HIS A 180 -19.12 -13.99 4.80
N ILE A 181 -19.88 -13.09 4.15
CA ILE A 181 -19.34 -11.96 3.39
C ILE A 181 -18.54 -11.03 4.31
N LEU A 182 -19.09 -10.68 5.48
CA LEU A 182 -18.42 -9.80 6.44
C LEU A 182 -17.15 -10.43 7.00
N LYS A 183 -17.20 -11.73 7.32
CA LYS A 183 -16.03 -12.49 7.77
C LYS A 183 -14.92 -12.47 6.71
N GLU A 184 -15.24 -12.78 5.47
CA GLU A 184 -14.28 -12.74 4.36
C GLU A 184 -13.71 -11.32 4.15
N MET A 185 -14.56 -10.29 4.22
CA MET A 185 -14.14 -8.90 4.07
C MET A 185 -13.11 -8.51 5.13
N LEU A 186 -13.34 -8.88 6.40
CA LEU A 186 -12.42 -8.61 7.51
C LEU A 186 -11.13 -9.45 7.42
N GLU A 187 -11.24 -10.75 7.13
CA GLU A 187 -10.07 -11.64 7.00
C GLU A 187 -9.14 -11.18 5.88
N THR A 188 -9.70 -10.90 4.70
CA THR A 188 -8.92 -10.43 3.55
C THR A 188 -8.35 -9.02 3.76
N GLU A 189 -8.96 -8.18 4.60
CA GLU A 189 -8.36 -6.90 4.99
C GLU A 189 -7.18 -7.10 5.96
N ARG A 190 -7.29 -8.01 6.94
CA ARG A 190 -6.18 -8.34 7.85
C ARG A 190 -4.97 -8.83 7.06
N ASP A 191 -5.19 -9.73 6.10
CA ASP A 191 -4.15 -10.22 5.20
C ASP A 191 -3.53 -9.07 4.41
N TYR A 192 -4.35 -8.17 3.85
CA TYR A 192 -3.87 -7.01 3.11
C TYR A 192 -3.01 -6.06 3.96
N VAL A 193 -3.48 -5.69 5.15
CA VAL A 193 -2.73 -4.85 6.09
C VAL A 193 -1.40 -5.51 6.47
N HIS A 194 -1.39 -6.82 6.70
CA HIS A 194 -0.17 -7.56 6.99
C HIS A 194 0.84 -7.50 5.82
N HIS A 195 0.38 -7.67 4.58
CA HIS A 195 1.26 -7.53 3.42
C HIS A 195 1.87 -6.12 3.30
N LEU A 196 1.12 -5.07 3.64
CA LEU A 196 1.66 -3.70 3.67
C LEU A 196 2.66 -3.49 4.81
N GLN A 197 2.45 -4.12 5.97
CA GLN A 197 3.43 -4.12 7.06
C GLN A 197 4.75 -4.79 6.63
N ASN A 198 4.68 -5.88 5.84
CA ASN A 198 5.87 -6.53 5.30
C ASN A 198 6.64 -5.61 4.32
N LEU A 199 5.93 -4.85 3.47
CA LEU A 199 6.54 -3.79 2.64
C LEU A 199 7.22 -2.71 3.48
N GLN A 200 6.60 -2.27 4.58
CA GLN A 200 7.18 -1.26 5.46
C GLN A 200 8.42 -1.81 6.19
N ALA A 201 8.38 -3.07 6.63
CA ALA A 201 9.52 -3.73 7.24
C ALA A 201 10.69 -3.83 6.25
N LEU A 202 10.41 -4.21 5.00
CA LEU A 202 11.41 -4.21 3.92
C LEU A 202 12.02 -2.82 3.72
N LYS A 203 11.18 -1.78 3.56
CA LYS A 203 11.64 -0.39 3.42
C LYS A 203 12.62 -0.01 4.53
N LYS A 204 12.23 -0.28 5.77
CA LYS A 204 13.03 0.04 6.95
C LYS A 204 14.39 -0.68 6.92
N GLU A 205 14.41 -1.97 6.60
CA GLU A 205 15.65 -2.75 6.56
C GLU A 205 16.58 -2.28 5.41
N LEU A 206 16.02 -1.92 4.26
CA LEU A 206 16.80 -1.36 3.15
C LEU A 206 17.43 0.01 3.48
N GLU A 207 16.74 0.83 4.27
CA GLU A 207 17.26 2.11 4.76
C GLU A 207 18.32 1.93 5.85
N GLU A 208 18.10 1.03 6.82
CA GLU A 208 19.02 0.75 7.92
C GLU A 208 20.34 0.10 7.47
N THR A 209 20.27 -0.76 6.44
CA THR A 209 21.45 -1.39 5.85
C THR A 209 22.22 -0.47 4.91
N GLY A 210 21.66 0.69 4.55
CA GLY A 210 22.22 1.59 3.56
C GLY A 210 22.17 1.05 2.12
N ALA A 211 21.37 0.01 1.87
CA ALA A 211 21.18 -0.57 0.54
C ALA A 211 20.51 0.42 -0.42
N LEU A 212 19.58 1.22 0.11
CA LEU A 212 18.93 2.32 -0.61
C LEU A 212 19.21 3.66 0.08
N THR A 213 19.46 4.69 -0.72
CA THR A 213 19.51 6.08 -0.22
C THR A 213 18.09 6.60 0.03
N GLY A 214 17.95 7.64 0.84
CA GLY A 214 16.64 8.22 1.17
C GLY A 214 15.81 8.63 -0.06
N ASP A 215 16.46 9.18 -1.09
CA ASP A 215 15.80 9.55 -2.35
C ASP A 215 15.32 8.33 -3.14
N VAL A 216 16.17 7.32 -3.33
CA VAL A 216 15.79 6.09 -4.06
C VAL A 216 14.71 5.32 -3.30
N SER A 217 14.81 5.23 -1.97
CA SER A 217 13.78 4.66 -1.10
C SER A 217 12.45 5.41 -1.26
N HIS A 218 12.48 6.75 -1.26
CA HIS A 218 11.27 7.55 -1.44
C HIS A 218 10.64 7.34 -2.81
N GLN A 219 11.42 7.18 -3.87
CA GLN A 219 10.90 6.93 -5.22
C GLN A 219 10.28 5.52 -5.36
N ILE A 220 10.73 4.53 -4.58
CA ILE A 220 10.16 3.17 -4.58
C ILE A 220 8.89 3.12 -3.72
N PHE A 221 8.96 3.58 -2.48
CA PHE A 221 7.91 3.39 -1.48
C PHE A 221 6.93 4.55 -1.35
N LEU A 222 7.28 5.74 -1.85
CA LEU A 222 6.45 6.95 -1.88
C LEU A 222 5.68 7.20 -0.57
N ASN A 223 4.35 7.10 -0.62
CA ASN A 223 3.43 7.36 0.48
C ASN A 223 2.98 6.09 1.21
N LEU A 224 3.75 4.98 1.13
CA LEU A 224 3.45 3.70 1.78
C LEU A 224 3.02 3.85 3.24
N ASN A 225 3.70 4.70 4.01
CA ASN A 225 3.39 4.90 5.43
C ASN A 225 2.00 5.49 5.64
N ASN A 226 1.57 6.44 4.79
CA ASN A 226 0.23 7.04 4.87
C ASN A 226 -0.84 6.03 4.47
N LEU A 227 -0.59 5.24 3.42
CA LEU A 227 -1.48 4.18 2.99
C LEU A 227 -1.62 3.08 4.07
N LEU A 228 -0.51 2.67 4.67
CA LEU A 228 -0.51 1.68 5.76
C LEU A 228 -1.23 2.21 7.01
N ASP A 229 -1.00 3.45 7.41
CA ASP A 229 -1.70 4.06 8.55
C ASP A 229 -3.22 4.12 8.29
N PHE A 230 -3.63 4.55 7.09
CA PHE A 230 -5.03 4.55 6.70
C PHE A 230 -5.64 3.14 6.78
N THR A 231 -5.01 2.15 6.14
CA THR A 231 -5.56 0.78 6.04
C THR A 231 -5.63 0.11 7.41
N GLN A 232 -4.66 0.36 8.30
CA GLN A 232 -4.73 -0.08 9.70
C GLN A 232 -5.90 0.55 10.44
N ARG A 233 -6.10 1.87 10.33
CA ARG A 233 -7.24 2.55 10.95
C ARG A 233 -8.56 2.06 10.37
N PHE A 234 -8.64 1.91 9.06
CA PHE A 234 -9.84 1.44 8.38
C PHE A 234 -10.21 0.02 8.83
N LEU A 235 -9.24 -0.90 8.92
CA LEU A 235 -9.45 -2.24 9.47
C LEU A 235 -10.02 -2.19 10.90
N ILE A 236 -9.45 -1.36 11.78
CA ILE A 236 -9.96 -1.17 13.14
C ILE A 236 -11.42 -0.70 13.11
N ARG A 237 -11.75 0.27 12.25
CA ARG A 237 -13.12 0.79 12.10
C ARG A 237 -14.08 -0.26 11.56
N MET A 238 -13.65 -1.11 10.63
CA MET A 238 -14.46 -2.24 10.15
C MET A 238 -14.72 -3.27 11.24
N GLU A 239 -13.73 -3.58 12.08
CA GLU A 239 -13.88 -4.54 13.18
C GLU A 239 -14.78 -3.98 14.29
N GLN A 240 -14.64 -2.70 14.62
CA GLN A 240 -15.56 -1.97 15.51
C GLN A 240 -16.98 -2.02 14.96
N HIS A 241 -17.16 -1.70 13.68
CA HIS A 241 -18.48 -1.68 13.06
C HIS A 241 -19.13 -3.07 13.02
N ASN A 242 -18.34 -4.12 12.76
CA ASN A 242 -18.81 -5.50 12.80
C ASN A 242 -19.18 -5.97 14.22
N ALA A 243 -18.63 -5.35 15.26
CA ALA A 243 -18.95 -5.68 16.65
C ALA A 243 -20.27 -5.03 17.14
N LEU A 244 -20.82 -4.07 16.40
CA LEU A 244 -22.12 -3.46 16.68
C LEU A 244 -23.26 -4.44 16.37
N PRO A 245 -24.44 -4.30 17.03
CA PRO A 245 -25.65 -5.04 16.67
C PRO A 245 -25.97 -4.91 15.18
N GLU A 246 -26.35 -6.00 14.52
CA GLU A 246 -26.54 -6.06 13.06
C GLU A 246 -27.48 -4.98 12.53
N GLU A 247 -28.51 -4.64 13.31
CA GLU A 247 -29.55 -3.65 12.98
C GLU A 247 -29.00 -2.22 12.92
N THR A 248 -27.86 -1.97 13.57
CA THR A 248 -27.21 -0.66 13.63
C THR A 248 -26.05 -0.52 12.63
N GLN A 249 -25.71 -1.58 11.92
CA GLN A 249 -24.58 -1.59 10.99
C GLN A 249 -24.93 -0.92 9.65
N ASN A 250 -24.40 0.29 9.44
CA ASN A 250 -24.34 0.95 8.15
C ASN A 250 -22.95 0.86 7.49
N TRP A 251 -22.72 -0.24 6.76
CA TRP A 251 -21.49 -0.46 6.02
C TRP A 251 -21.29 0.52 4.85
N GLY A 252 -22.34 1.14 4.32
CA GLY A 252 -22.21 2.16 3.28
C GLY A 252 -21.57 3.44 3.83
N ASP A 253 -22.16 3.97 4.90
CA ASP A 253 -21.67 5.16 5.61
C ASP A 253 -20.25 4.97 6.17
N LEU A 254 -19.92 3.75 6.64
CA LEU A 254 -18.55 3.43 7.07
C LEU A 254 -17.52 3.70 5.97
N TYR A 255 -17.79 3.33 4.71
CA TYR A 255 -16.87 3.59 3.61
C TYR A 255 -16.88 5.06 3.20
N LEU A 256 -18.06 5.68 3.14
CA LEU A 256 -18.23 7.10 2.75
C LEU A 256 -17.49 8.04 3.71
N SER A 257 -17.62 7.83 5.02
CA SER A 257 -16.91 8.59 6.07
C SER A 257 -15.39 8.50 5.97
N HIS A 258 -14.86 7.48 5.28
CA HIS A 258 -13.42 7.25 5.10
C HIS A 258 -12.91 7.62 3.69
N HIS A 259 -13.71 8.31 2.88
CA HIS A 259 -13.35 8.77 1.52
C HIS A 259 -11.93 9.37 1.44
N ASN A 260 -11.61 10.32 2.33
CA ASN A 260 -10.31 11.02 2.30
C ASN A 260 -9.12 10.06 2.53
N GLY A 261 -9.33 8.98 3.26
CA GLY A 261 -8.31 7.96 3.45
C GLY A 261 -8.11 7.10 2.21
N PHE A 262 -9.18 6.78 1.47
CA PHE A 262 -9.07 6.07 0.20
C PHE A 262 -8.30 6.86 -0.88
N LEU A 263 -8.25 8.19 -0.79
CA LEU A 263 -7.42 9.01 -1.68
C LEU A 263 -5.91 8.70 -1.57
N GLN A 264 -5.45 8.04 -0.49
CA GLN A 264 -4.05 7.63 -0.35
C GLN A 264 -3.62 6.53 -1.35
N TYR A 265 -4.58 5.83 -1.97
CA TYR A 265 -4.30 4.78 -2.95
C TYR A 265 -3.77 5.35 -4.27
N GLU A 266 -4.33 6.45 -4.75
CA GLU A 266 -3.99 7.04 -6.05
C GLU A 266 -2.48 7.30 -6.26
N PRO A 267 -1.79 8.08 -5.39
CA PRO A 267 -0.37 8.35 -5.59
C PRO A 267 0.50 7.10 -5.50
N PHE A 268 0.15 6.14 -4.63
CA PHE A 268 0.90 4.89 -4.49
C PHE A 268 0.79 4.04 -5.77
N ILE A 269 -0.43 3.89 -6.28
CA ILE A 269 -0.73 3.11 -7.49
C ILE A 269 -0.11 3.76 -8.73
N ALA A 270 -0.20 5.08 -8.86
CA ALA A 270 0.38 5.82 -9.98
C ALA A 270 1.90 5.68 -10.07
N ASN A 271 2.58 5.51 -8.93
CA ASN A 271 4.03 5.32 -8.86
C ASN A 271 4.50 3.92 -9.28
N GLN A 272 3.59 2.96 -9.50
CA GLN A 272 3.95 1.56 -9.79
C GLN A 272 4.95 1.41 -10.95
N PRO A 273 4.77 2.05 -12.12
CA PRO A 273 5.71 1.87 -13.24
C PRO A 273 7.12 2.39 -12.91
N ARG A 274 7.22 3.47 -12.13
CA ARG A 274 8.49 4.05 -11.68
C ARG A 274 9.14 3.15 -10.64
N CYS A 275 8.36 2.65 -9.68
CA CYS A 275 8.80 1.68 -8.70
C CYS A 275 9.41 0.45 -9.37
N ASP A 276 8.71 -0.15 -10.34
CA ASP A 276 9.18 -1.34 -11.05
C ASP A 276 10.54 -1.11 -11.76
N GLN A 277 10.70 0.05 -12.42
CA GLN A 277 11.95 0.42 -13.10
C GLN A 277 13.12 0.58 -12.12
N ILE A 278 12.89 1.25 -10.99
CA ILE A 278 13.93 1.49 -9.99
C ILE A 278 14.28 0.19 -9.26
N CYS A 279 13.29 -0.62 -8.88
CA CYS A 279 13.50 -1.94 -8.30
C CYS A 279 14.31 -2.84 -9.23
N GLN A 280 14.07 -2.79 -10.54
CA GLN A 280 14.87 -3.53 -11.51
C GLN A 280 16.32 -3.03 -11.59
N ARG A 281 16.54 -1.72 -11.51
CA ARG A 281 17.89 -1.11 -11.56
C ARG A 281 18.70 -1.41 -10.29
N GLU A 282 18.06 -1.35 -9.13
CA GLU A 282 18.72 -1.51 -7.83
C GLU A 282 18.57 -2.94 -7.27
N TRP A 283 18.15 -3.91 -8.09
CA TRP A 283 17.77 -5.25 -7.65
C TRP A 283 18.87 -5.95 -6.85
N ASP A 284 20.12 -5.87 -7.29
CA ASP A 284 21.25 -6.53 -6.60
C ASP A 284 21.39 -6.05 -5.15
N LYS A 285 21.09 -4.77 -4.88
CA LYS A 285 21.13 -4.19 -3.52
C LYS A 285 19.90 -4.59 -2.71
N ILE A 286 18.73 -4.57 -3.34
CA ILE A 286 17.45 -4.92 -2.70
C ILE A 286 17.43 -6.41 -2.31
N HIS A 287 17.97 -7.27 -3.16
CA HIS A 287 18.00 -8.72 -2.96
C HIS A 287 18.97 -9.16 -1.85
N SER A 288 20.13 -8.49 -1.72
CA SER A 288 21.19 -8.90 -0.78
C SER A 288 21.09 -8.29 0.62
N ALA A 289 20.25 -7.27 0.81
CA ALA A 289 20.17 -6.53 2.06
C ALA A 289 19.37 -7.21 3.19
N PRO A 290 18.21 -7.85 2.93
CA PRO A 290 17.38 -8.40 4.01
C PRO A 290 18.02 -9.58 4.75
N ARG A 291 17.94 -9.55 6.08
CA ARG A 291 18.50 -10.57 6.99
C ARG A 291 17.45 -11.48 7.59
N SER A 292 16.20 -11.02 7.66
CA SER A 292 15.11 -11.85 8.18
C SER A 292 14.63 -12.84 7.11
N PRO A 293 14.33 -14.12 7.48
CA PRO A 293 13.85 -15.12 6.53
C PRO A 293 12.60 -14.69 5.75
N ASP A 294 11.68 -14.01 6.45
CA ASP A 294 10.44 -13.48 5.87
C ASP A 294 10.74 -12.48 4.73
N LEU A 295 11.62 -11.50 4.98
CA LEU A 295 11.96 -10.49 3.98
C LEU A 295 12.86 -11.05 2.87
N GLN A 296 13.72 -12.03 3.16
CA GLN A 296 14.47 -12.77 2.14
C GLN A 296 13.54 -13.50 1.16
N GLN A 297 12.45 -14.10 1.66
CA GLN A 297 11.44 -14.71 0.79
C GLN A 297 10.72 -13.67 -0.07
N MET A 298 10.42 -12.51 0.50
CA MET A 298 9.79 -11.40 -0.22
C MET A 298 10.65 -10.86 -1.36
N VAL A 299 11.97 -10.79 -1.18
CA VAL A 299 12.93 -10.38 -2.21
C VAL A 299 13.56 -11.56 -2.96
N ALA A 300 13.05 -12.79 -2.81
CA ALA A 300 13.61 -13.97 -3.47
C ALA A 300 13.58 -13.84 -5.00
N GLN A 301 12.55 -13.18 -5.53
CA GLN A 301 12.39 -12.87 -6.94
C GLN A 301 11.80 -11.47 -7.10
N LEU A 302 12.21 -10.75 -8.15
CA LEU A 302 11.67 -9.41 -8.44
C LEU A 302 10.14 -9.47 -8.69
N SER A 303 9.65 -10.53 -9.32
CA SER A 303 8.22 -10.78 -9.52
C SER A 303 7.45 -10.90 -8.21
N THR A 304 8.04 -11.51 -7.17
CA THR A 304 7.44 -11.60 -5.84
C THR A 304 7.29 -10.21 -5.24
N LEU A 305 8.36 -9.41 -5.23
CA LEU A 305 8.34 -8.05 -4.71
C LEU A 305 7.33 -7.17 -5.46
N ASN A 306 7.33 -7.22 -6.80
CA ASN A 306 6.35 -6.50 -7.62
C ASN A 306 4.92 -6.94 -7.30
N GLY A 307 4.71 -8.23 -7.00
CA GLY A 307 3.44 -8.76 -6.54
C GLY A 307 2.92 -8.10 -5.26
N PHE A 308 3.81 -7.69 -4.34
CA PHE A 308 3.42 -6.91 -3.16
C PHE A 308 3.03 -5.48 -3.51
N PHE A 309 3.77 -4.83 -4.40
CA PHE A 309 3.49 -3.45 -4.81
C PHE A 309 2.18 -3.29 -5.59
N VAL A 310 1.71 -4.35 -6.28
CA VAL A 310 0.41 -4.34 -6.99
C VAL A 310 -0.79 -4.57 -6.05
N LYS A 311 -0.57 -5.04 -4.81
CA LYS A 311 -1.66 -5.36 -3.85
C LYS A 311 -2.61 -4.18 -3.59
N PRO A 312 -2.18 -2.92 -3.43
CA PRO A 312 -3.10 -1.79 -3.22
C PRO A 312 -4.09 -1.59 -4.36
N PHE A 313 -3.63 -1.68 -5.62
CA PHE A 313 -4.52 -1.63 -6.77
C PHE A 313 -5.52 -2.79 -6.74
N GLN A 314 -5.03 -4.01 -6.52
CA GLN A 314 -5.89 -5.20 -6.40
C GLN A 314 -6.93 -5.03 -5.30
N ARG A 315 -6.53 -4.60 -4.09
CA ARG A 315 -7.45 -4.40 -2.98
C ARG A 315 -8.51 -3.34 -3.29
N LEU A 316 -8.10 -2.20 -3.88
CA LEU A 316 -9.03 -1.15 -4.27
C LEU A 316 -10.12 -1.65 -5.23
N THR A 317 -9.78 -2.56 -6.16
CA THR A 317 -10.75 -3.19 -7.07
C THR A 317 -11.69 -4.20 -6.40
N LYS A 318 -11.35 -4.71 -5.21
CA LYS A 318 -12.15 -5.72 -4.49
C LYS A 318 -13.24 -5.09 -3.64
N TYR A 319 -13.05 -3.89 -3.08
CA TYR A 319 -14.07 -3.27 -2.23
C TYR A 319 -15.44 -3.12 -2.92
N PRO A 320 -15.54 -2.66 -4.19
CA PRO A 320 -16.83 -2.59 -4.88
C PRO A 320 -17.51 -3.96 -5.01
N LEU A 321 -16.75 -5.02 -5.23
CA LEU A 321 -17.29 -6.38 -5.38
C LEU A 321 -17.87 -6.90 -4.06
N MET A 322 -17.13 -6.74 -2.96
CA MET A 322 -17.59 -7.15 -1.62
C MET A 322 -18.82 -6.33 -1.19
N LEU A 323 -18.82 -5.02 -1.45
CA LEU A 323 -19.96 -4.15 -1.18
C LEU A 323 -21.18 -4.52 -2.03
N MET A 324 -21.00 -4.89 -3.31
CA MET A 324 -22.09 -5.38 -4.16
C MET A 324 -22.70 -6.69 -3.64
N GLU A 325 -21.88 -7.59 -3.10
CA GLU A 325 -22.36 -8.82 -2.47
C GLU A 325 -23.11 -8.54 -1.17
N LEU A 326 -22.57 -7.66 -0.33
CA LEU A 326 -23.25 -7.20 0.89
C LEU A 326 -24.58 -6.51 0.57
N ARG A 327 -24.62 -5.67 -0.47
CA ARG A 327 -25.85 -4.98 -0.92
C ARG A 327 -26.97 -5.96 -1.25
N LYS A 328 -26.65 -7.13 -1.82
CA LYS A 328 -27.63 -8.17 -2.13
C LYS A 328 -28.21 -8.85 -0.88
N GLN A 329 -27.57 -8.70 0.27
CA GLN A 329 -27.98 -9.26 1.55
C GLN A 329 -28.53 -8.19 2.52
N THR A 330 -28.82 -6.99 2.01
CA THR A 330 -29.36 -5.87 2.80
C THR A 330 -30.76 -5.54 2.30
N GLU A 331 -31.74 -5.54 3.21
CA GLU A 331 -33.15 -5.28 2.88
C GLU A 331 -33.55 -3.81 3.05
N ASN A 332 -32.91 -3.10 3.99
CA ASN A 332 -33.23 -1.71 4.29
C ASN A 332 -32.85 -0.79 3.10
N PRO A 333 -33.81 -0.06 2.50
CA PRO A 333 -33.56 0.79 1.33
C PRO A 333 -32.52 1.90 1.56
N GLY A 334 -32.47 2.48 2.76
CA GLY A 334 -31.47 3.50 3.12
C GLY A 334 -30.06 2.91 3.11
N LEU A 335 -29.87 1.78 3.78
CA LEU A 335 -28.58 1.07 3.80
C LEU A 335 -28.15 0.60 2.40
N VAL A 336 -29.10 0.17 1.56
CA VAL A 336 -28.83 -0.19 0.15
C VAL A 336 -28.35 1.02 -0.66
N SER A 337 -28.94 2.20 -0.42
CA SER A 337 -28.53 3.46 -1.05
C SER A 337 -27.10 3.83 -0.65
N ASP A 338 -26.81 3.84 0.66
CA ASP A 338 -25.50 4.21 1.19
C ASP A 338 -24.39 3.27 0.67
N ILE A 339 -24.67 1.96 0.58
CA ILE A 339 -23.74 0.99 -0.03
C ILE A 339 -23.54 1.30 -1.52
N GLY A 340 -24.60 1.69 -2.24
CA GLY A 340 -24.51 2.11 -3.64
C GLY A 340 -23.63 3.34 -3.84
N GLU A 341 -23.76 4.34 -2.98
CA GLU A 341 -22.92 5.53 -3.00
C GLU A 341 -21.46 5.21 -2.67
N ALA A 342 -21.21 4.35 -1.68
CA ALA A 342 -19.87 3.87 -1.35
C ALA A 342 -19.20 3.15 -2.54
N ILE A 343 -19.95 2.32 -3.27
CA ILE A 343 -19.45 1.67 -4.50
C ILE A 343 -19.03 2.71 -5.53
N ASN A 344 -19.88 3.72 -5.81
CA ASN A 344 -19.59 4.77 -6.78
C ASN A 344 -18.36 5.59 -6.37
N MET A 345 -18.23 5.90 -5.08
CA MET A 345 -17.10 6.61 -4.52
C MET A 345 -15.78 5.85 -4.77
N ILE A 346 -15.74 4.55 -4.47
CA ILE A 346 -14.53 3.75 -4.68
C ILE A 346 -14.22 3.58 -6.18
N GLN A 347 -15.24 3.43 -7.02
CA GLN A 347 -15.07 3.37 -8.48
C GLN A 347 -14.45 4.67 -9.03
N LEU A 348 -14.90 5.82 -8.55
CA LEU A 348 -14.32 7.11 -8.94
C LEU A 348 -12.83 7.20 -8.55
N ILE A 349 -12.46 6.72 -7.36
CA ILE A 349 -11.06 6.69 -6.91
C ILE A 349 -10.23 5.74 -7.79
N LEU A 350 -10.79 4.59 -8.18
CA LEU A 350 -10.13 3.65 -9.08
C LEU A 350 -9.90 4.28 -10.47
N ASP A 351 -10.89 4.98 -11.00
CA ASP A 351 -10.77 5.70 -12.27
C ASP A 351 -9.72 6.81 -12.19
N ASN A 352 -9.64 7.53 -11.07
CA ASN A 352 -8.61 8.53 -10.83
C ASN A 352 -7.21 7.90 -10.78
N ALA A 353 -7.04 6.79 -10.07
CA ALA A 353 -5.79 6.05 -10.00
C ALA A 353 -5.35 5.56 -11.39
N ASN A 354 -6.27 5.02 -12.19
CA ASN A 354 -5.99 4.64 -13.58
C ASN A 354 -5.57 5.84 -14.45
N ARG A 355 -6.24 6.99 -14.30
CA ARG A 355 -5.87 8.23 -14.99
C ARG A 355 -4.48 8.72 -14.56
N ALA A 356 -4.14 8.59 -13.28
CA ALA A 356 -2.84 8.97 -12.75
C ALA A 356 -1.71 8.06 -13.28
N ILE A 357 -1.92 6.73 -13.32
CA ILE A 357 -1.00 5.78 -13.98
C ILE A 357 -0.80 6.19 -15.44
N TYR A 358 -1.90 6.47 -16.15
CA TYR A 358 -1.83 6.87 -17.55
C TYR A 358 -1.02 8.16 -17.74
N LYS A 359 -1.19 9.14 -16.85
CA LYS A 359 -0.41 10.38 -16.84
C LYS A 359 1.08 10.10 -16.63
N GLU A 360 1.44 9.21 -15.71
CA GLU A 360 2.84 8.82 -15.49
C GLU A 360 3.46 8.16 -16.74
N HIS A 361 2.69 7.32 -17.46
CA HIS A 361 3.14 6.76 -18.74
C HIS A 361 3.40 7.83 -19.79
N LEU A 362 2.59 8.89 -19.83
CA LEU A 362 2.80 10.02 -20.75
C LEU A 362 4.07 10.78 -20.39
N VAL A 363 4.31 11.05 -19.10
CA VAL A 363 5.55 11.69 -18.63
C VAL A 363 6.77 10.88 -19.05
N SER A 364 6.76 9.56 -18.79
CA SER A 364 7.85 8.67 -19.19
C SER A 364 8.04 8.63 -20.72
N ALA A 365 6.97 8.72 -21.50
CA ALA A 365 7.05 8.79 -22.96
C ALA A 365 7.67 10.12 -23.45
N VAL A 366 7.42 11.23 -22.76
CA VAL A 366 8.08 12.52 -23.04
C VAL A 366 9.57 12.45 -22.73
N GLU A 367 9.95 11.82 -21.61
CA GLU A 367 11.35 11.60 -21.27
C GLU A 367 12.07 10.74 -22.33
N ASP A 368 11.47 9.61 -22.74
CA ASP A 368 12.00 8.76 -23.82
C ASP A 368 12.14 9.54 -25.14
N LEU A 369 11.13 10.34 -25.50
CA LEU A 369 11.18 11.20 -26.67
C LEU A 369 12.32 12.22 -26.58
N SER A 370 12.47 12.89 -25.43
CA SER A 370 13.52 13.89 -25.19
C SER A 370 14.93 13.34 -25.38
N GLN A 371 15.15 12.09 -24.97
CA GLN A 371 16.45 11.42 -25.07
C GLN A 371 16.73 10.85 -26.46
N ARG A 372 15.68 10.46 -27.20
CA ARG A 372 15.82 9.79 -28.51
C ARG A 372 15.88 10.75 -29.68
N VAL A 373 15.26 11.92 -29.61
CA VAL A 373 15.26 12.88 -30.73
C VAL A 373 16.63 13.54 -30.89
N GLU A 374 17.27 13.38 -32.05
CA GLU A 374 18.61 13.96 -32.31
C GLU A 374 18.60 15.47 -32.54
N ASP A 375 17.61 15.95 -33.29
CA ASP A 375 17.51 17.34 -33.72
C ASP A 375 16.07 17.81 -33.61
N TRP A 376 15.84 18.71 -32.67
CA TRP A 376 14.55 19.34 -32.41
C TRP A 376 14.18 20.43 -33.42
N LYS A 377 15.06 20.76 -34.39
CA LYS A 377 14.81 21.77 -35.43
C LYS A 377 14.33 23.11 -34.86
N ALA A 378 15.02 23.57 -33.81
CA ALA A 378 14.72 24.77 -33.01
C ALA A 378 13.43 24.74 -32.17
N LEU A 379 12.71 23.61 -32.11
CA LEU A 379 11.61 23.44 -31.17
C LEU A 379 12.14 23.25 -29.74
N LYS A 380 11.34 23.63 -28.75
CA LYS A 380 11.64 23.40 -27.34
C LYS A 380 10.48 22.68 -26.66
N LEU A 381 10.79 21.59 -25.95
CA LEU A 381 9.81 20.70 -25.30
C LEU A 381 8.92 21.42 -24.28
N ASP A 382 9.46 22.43 -23.60
CA ASP A 382 8.73 23.26 -22.62
C ASP A 382 7.57 24.06 -23.23
N GLN A 383 7.54 24.23 -24.55
CA GLN A 383 6.48 24.97 -25.25
C GLN A 383 5.34 24.08 -25.76
N PHE A 384 5.42 22.77 -25.59
CA PHE A 384 4.46 21.84 -26.20
C PHE A 384 3.20 21.64 -25.36
N GLY A 385 3.25 21.93 -24.06
CA GLY A 385 2.22 21.55 -23.09
C GLY A 385 2.29 20.07 -22.73
N ASP A 386 1.25 19.55 -22.06
CA ASP A 386 1.22 18.15 -21.63
C ASP A 386 1.07 17.21 -22.84
N LEU A 387 1.74 16.04 -22.80
CA LEU A 387 1.51 14.98 -23.78
C LEU A 387 0.16 14.34 -23.51
N LEU A 388 -0.72 14.34 -24.51
CA LEU A 388 -2.08 13.80 -24.39
C LEU A 388 -2.16 12.34 -24.86
N ARG A 389 -1.44 12.02 -25.96
CA ARG A 389 -1.41 10.69 -26.58
C ARG A 389 -0.10 10.49 -27.34
N TYR A 390 0.36 9.25 -27.44
CA TYR A 390 1.41 8.85 -28.36
C TYR A 390 1.18 7.43 -28.89
N GLY A 391 1.78 7.10 -30.03
CA GLY A 391 1.69 5.77 -30.61
C GLY A 391 2.34 5.69 -31.99
N THR A 392 2.36 4.49 -32.57
CA THR A 392 2.80 4.29 -33.95
C THR A 392 1.59 4.22 -34.86
N PHE A 393 1.57 5.04 -35.91
CA PHE A 393 0.47 5.15 -36.85
C PHE A 393 0.98 5.08 -38.30
N THR A 394 0.22 4.40 -39.16
CA THR A 394 0.46 4.41 -40.59
C THR A 394 -0.15 5.67 -41.19
N ILE A 395 0.68 6.52 -41.79
CA ILE A 395 0.25 7.75 -42.45
C ILE A 395 0.19 7.52 -43.95
N LEU A 396 -0.97 7.83 -44.54
CA LEU A 396 -1.19 7.91 -45.99
C LEU A 396 -0.94 9.34 -46.44
N LYS A 397 0.05 9.57 -47.32
CA LYS A 397 0.25 10.87 -47.97
C LYS A 397 -0.53 10.91 -49.27
N GLY A 398 -1.39 11.92 -49.42
CA GLY A 398 -2.31 12.05 -50.55
C GLY A 398 -1.73 12.67 -51.82
N ASP A 399 -0.45 13.07 -51.84
CA ASP A 399 0.16 13.70 -53.02
C ASP A 399 1.39 12.92 -53.50
N SER A 400 1.46 12.64 -54.81
CA SER A 400 2.51 11.91 -55.55
C SER A 400 2.34 10.39 -55.75
N GLY A 401 1.25 9.93 -56.39
CA GLY A 401 1.23 8.80 -57.35
C GLY A 401 1.76 7.41 -56.94
N LYS A 402 2.17 7.24 -55.70
CA LYS A 402 2.53 5.99 -55.03
C LYS A 402 1.99 6.13 -53.61
N ASP A 403 0.91 5.42 -53.30
CA ASP A 403 0.41 5.24 -51.94
C ASP A 403 1.52 4.62 -51.08
N ALA A 404 2.42 5.45 -50.58
CA ALA A 404 3.51 5.04 -49.73
C ALA A 404 3.01 5.11 -48.29
N GLU A 405 2.30 4.07 -47.88
CA GLU A 405 2.04 3.79 -46.47
C GLU A 405 3.36 3.83 -45.71
N ARG A 406 3.43 4.72 -44.71
CA ARG A 406 4.62 4.91 -43.91
C ARG A 406 4.23 4.98 -42.44
N GLU A 407 4.86 4.13 -41.64
CA GLU A 407 4.72 4.19 -40.19
C GLU A 407 5.48 5.39 -39.63
N TYR A 408 4.84 6.10 -38.70
CA TYR A 408 5.42 7.19 -37.91
C TYR A 408 5.06 7.01 -36.45
N HIS A 409 5.97 7.42 -35.56
CA HIS A 409 5.64 7.64 -34.16
C HIS A 409 5.01 9.03 -34.04
N ILE A 410 3.76 9.08 -33.61
CA ILE A 410 3.01 10.32 -33.41
C ILE A 410 2.98 10.63 -31.92
N TYR A 411 3.26 11.89 -31.59
CA TYR A 411 3.16 12.43 -30.25
C TYR A 411 2.24 13.65 -30.30
N LEU A 412 1.10 13.55 -29.63
CA LEU A 412 0.10 14.60 -29.54
C LEU A 412 0.24 15.31 -28.21
N PHE A 413 0.73 16.54 -28.23
CA PHE A 413 0.76 17.45 -27.09
C PHE A 413 -0.39 18.46 -27.18
N GLU A 414 -0.66 19.17 -26.08
CA GLU A 414 -1.69 20.23 -26.03
C GLU A 414 -1.51 21.32 -27.09
N GLN A 415 -0.26 21.67 -27.42
CA GLN A 415 0.05 22.76 -28.35
C GLN A 415 0.54 22.29 -29.72
N ILE A 416 1.01 21.04 -29.85
CA ILE A 416 1.66 20.56 -31.07
C ILE A 416 1.54 19.05 -31.26
N LEU A 417 1.43 18.60 -32.51
CA LEU A 417 1.57 17.21 -32.92
C LEU A 417 2.94 17.02 -33.59
N LEU A 418 3.69 16.02 -33.16
CA LEU A 418 4.98 15.66 -33.73
C LEU A 418 4.92 14.32 -34.47
N CYS A 419 5.56 14.26 -35.63
CA CYS A 419 5.74 13.03 -36.41
C CYS A 419 7.22 12.65 -36.42
N CYS A 420 7.56 11.53 -35.80
CA CYS A 420 8.92 11.01 -35.66
C CYS A 420 9.11 9.70 -36.42
N LYS A 421 10.34 9.41 -36.84
CA LYS A 421 10.74 8.12 -37.43
C LYS A 421 12.02 7.61 -36.79
N ASP A 422 12.12 6.29 -36.65
CA ASP A 422 13.36 5.65 -36.27
C ASP A 422 14.48 5.93 -37.27
N ILE A 423 15.65 6.26 -36.74
CA ILE A 423 16.91 6.36 -37.46
C ILE A 423 17.58 5.00 -37.36
N TYR A 424 17.48 4.23 -38.44
CA TYR A 424 18.31 3.04 -38.59
C TYR A 424 19.67 3.46 -39.17
N PRO A 425 20.80 3.09 -38.53
CA PRO A 425 22.10 3.34 -39.15
C PRO A 425 22.10 2.66 -40.52
N ALA A 426 22.40 3.42 -41.57
CA ALA A 426 22.48 2.89 -42.91
C ALA A 426 23.45 1.71 -42.90
N LYS A 427 23.01 0.53 -43.38
CA LYS A 427 23.93 -0.55 -43.74
C LYS A 427 24.91 0.06 -44.72
N GLN A 428 26.14 0.33 -44.29
CA GLN A 428 27.20 0.77 -45.17
C GLN A 428 27.28 -0.24 -46.31
N LYS A 429 26.96 0.19 -47.54
CA LYS A 429 27.35 -0.56 -48.74
C LYS A 429 28.86 -0.42 -48.90
N SER A 430 29.60 -1.09 -48.03
CA SER A 430 31.03 -1.32 -48.18
C SER A 430 31.21 -2.43 -49.21
N LYS A 431 31.62 -2.07 -50.43
CA LYS A 431 32.28 -3.00 -51.34
C LYS A 431 33.59 -3.45 -50.68
N LEU A 432 33.82 -4.77 -50.72
CA LEU A 432 35.06 -5.50 -50.43
C LEU A 432 35.47 -5.76 -48.97
N MET A 433 35.72 -7.06 -48.75
CA MET A 433 36.45 -7.77 -47.70
C MET A 433 36.06 -7.60 -46.23
N GLY A 434 35.38 -8.65 -45.74
CA GLY A 434 35.59 -9.32 -44.44
C GLY A 434 35.81 -8.45 -43.21
N LYS A 435 34.75 -8.28 -42.40
CA LYS A 435 34.81 -8.19 -40.93
C LYS A 435 33.42 -8.34 -40.33
N GLU A 436 33.41 -8.87 -39.11
CA GLU A 436 32.29 -9.48 -38.38
C GLU A 436 30.98 -8.68 -38.38
N LYS A 437 29.87 -9.41 -38.47
CA LYS A 437 28.53 -8.88 -38.20
C LYS A 437 28.45 -8.44 -36.74
N VAL A 438 28.57 -7.14 -36.49
CA VAL A 438 28.11 -6.55 -35.23
C VAL A 438 26.59 -6.74 -35.19
N VAL A 439 26.15 -7.72 -34.41
CA VAL A 439 24.74 -7.90 -34.06
C VAL A 439 24.34 -6.68 -33.23
N PRO A 440 23.28 -5.92 -33.60
CA PRO A 440 22.81 -4.82 -32.79
C PRO A 440 22.47 -5.34 -31.40
N ASN A 441 23.06 -4.72 -30.37
CA ASN A 441 22.72 -5.04 -28.99
C ASN A 441 21.23 -4.70 -28.79
N PRO A 442 20.35 -5.67 -28.46
CA PRO A 442 18.89 -5.46 -28.42
C PRO A 442 18.41 -4.48 -27.32
N LYS A 443 19.33 -3.83 -26.60
CA LYS A 443 19.06 -2.95 -25.46
C LYS A 443 19.08 -1.45 -25.78
N VAL A 444 19.44 -1.01 -26.99
CA VAL A 444 19.46 0.42 -27.34
C VAL A 444 18.32 0.74 -28.32
N LYS A 445 17.31 1.47 -27.85
CA LYS A 445 16.21 1.96 -28.70
C LYS A 445 16.78 2.85 -29.82
N PRO A 446 16.29 2.75 -31.06
CA PRO A 446 16.74 3.59 -32.15
C PRO A 446 16.45 5.07 -31.85
N LYS A 447 17.37 5.94 -32.26
CA LYS A 447 17.16 7.39 -32.18
C LYS A 447 16.02 7.82 -33.12
N LEU A 448 15.39 8.95 -32.81
CA LEU A 448 14.24 9.47 -33.53
C LEU A 448 14.62 10.70 -34.37
N GLN A 449 14.16 10.71 -35.61
CA GLN A 449 14.22 11.87 -36.49
C GLN A 449 12.85 12.56 -36.54
N LEU A 450 12.82 13.85 -36.24
CA LEU A 450 11.62 14.68 -36.40
C LEU A 450 11.34 14.93 -37.90
N LYS A 451 10.25 14.35 -38.41
CA LYS A 451 9.85 14.43 -39.82
C LYS A 451 8.76 15.47 -40.09
N GLY A 452 7.87 15.69 -39.13
CA GLY A 452 6.76 16.64 -39.28
C GLY A 452 6.33 17.20 -37.93
N ARG A 453 5.67 18.35 -37.98
CA ARG A 453 5.12 19.04 -36.82
C ARG A 453 3.90 19.85 -37.24
N ILE A 454 2.85 19.84 -36.44
CA ILE A 454 1.61 20.58 -36.69
C ILE A 454 1.23 21.27 -35.38
N TYR A 455 1.24 22.60 -35.35
CA TYR A 455 0.74 23.35 -34.20
C TYR A 455 -0.78 23.24 -34.14
N MET A 456 -1.34 23.06 -32.93
CA MET A 456 -2.79 22.91 -32.75
C MET A 456 -3.56 24.13 -33.23
N THR A 457 -2.97 25.33 -33.13
CA THR A 457 -3.53 26.58 -33.66
C THR A 457 -3.72 26.59 -35.17
N ASN A 458 -3.03 25.70 -35.90
CA ASN A 458 -3.07 25.63 -37.35
C ASN A 458 -4.04 24.55 -37.86
N VAL A 459 -4.55 23.69 -36.98
CA VAL A 459 -5.51 22.63 -37.36
C VAL A 459 -6.85 23.29 -37.70
N THR A 460 -7.36 23.02 -38.90
CA THR A 460 -8.60 23.61 -39.41
C THR A 460 -9.77 22.64 -39.39
N GLU A 461 -9.50 21.36 -39.63
CA GLU A 461 -10.53 20.34 -39.73
C GLU A 461 -10.01 18.98 -39.28
N ILE A 462 -10.87 18.20 -38.61
CA ILE A 462 -10.60 16.81 -38.24
C ILE A 462 -11.81 15.98 -38.67
N LEU A 463 -11.59 15.02 -39.56
CA LEU A 463 -12.61 14.09 -40.02
C LEU A 463 -12.25 12.68 -39.58
N SER A 464 -13.20 11.96 -38.98
CA SER A 464 -13.01 10.56 -38.59
C SER A 464 -13.94 9.65 -39.37
N LEU A 465 -13.37 8.65 -40.03
CA LEU A 465 -14.08 7.62 -40.77
C LEU A 465 -13.92 6.28 -40.03
N SER A 466 -15.02 5.72 -39.57
CA SER A 466 -15.07 4.39 -38.96
C SER A 466 -15.82 3.43 -39.88
N LYS A 467 -15.13 2.38 -40.34
CA LYS A 467 -15.69 1.22 -41.04
C LYS A 467 -15.30 -0.04 -40.27
N PRO A 468 -16.06 -1.16 -40.37
CA PRO A 468 -15.66 -2.42 -39.74
C PRO A 468 -14.24 -2.81 -40.15
N GLY A 469 -13.32 -2.88 -39.17
CA GLY A 469 -11.90 -3.19 -39.38
C GLY A 469 -11.00 -2.03 -39.85
N LEU A 470 -11.53 -0.81 -40.00
CA LEU A 470 -10.74 0.35 -40.43
C LEU A 470 -11.18 1.64 -39.72
N LEU A 471 -10.27 2.23 -38.94
CA LEU A 471 -10.43 3.57 -38.36
C LEU A 471 -9.43 4.50 -39.01
N LEU A 472 -9.92 5.52 -39.72
CA LEU A 472 -9.09 6.55 -40.36
C LEU A 472 -9.46 7.92 -39.80
N SER A 473 -8.45 8.72 -39.47
CA SER A 473 -8.62 10.13 -39.09
C SER A 473 -7.83 10.99 -40.08
N PHE A 474 -8.52 11.96 -40.68
CA PHE A 474 -7.94 12.98 -41.54
C PHE A 474 -7.81 14.26 -40.73
N VAL A 475 -6.63 14.86 -40.78
CA VAL A 475 -6.35 16.15 -40.13
C VAL A 475 -5.97 17.12 -41.24
N ALA A 476 -6.69 18.22 -41.37
CA ALA A 476 -6.34 19.32 -42.25
C ALA A 476 -5.79 20.49 -41.42
N TRP A 477 -4.76 21.15 -41.94
CA TRP A 477 -4.12 22.27 -41.25
C TRP A 477 -3.59 23.31 -42.24
N ASN A 478 -3.50 24.56 -41.80
CA ASN A 478 -2.92 25.65 -42.58
C ASN A 478 -1.40 25.67 -42.41
N SER A 479 -0.67 25.60 -43.53
CA SER A 479 0.79 25.74 -43.52
C SER A 479 1.19 27.22 -43.53
N ASN A 480 1.20 27.86 -42.36
CA ASN A 480 1.76 29.21 -42.23
C ASN A 480 3.28 29.14 -42.07
N HIS A 481 4.00 28.99 -43.19
CA HIS A 481 5.25 29.69 -43.52
C HIS A 481 5.75 29.23 -44.90
N GLY A 482 6.00 30.19 -45.78
CA GLY A 482 6.50 29.95 -47.13
C GLY A 482 7.78 29.12 -47.18
N SER A 483 7.93 28.35 -48.27
CA SER A 483 9.12 27.58 -48.66
C SER A 483 9.51 26.40 -47.76
N ASN A 484 8.73 25.33 -47.81
CA ASN A 484 9.10 24.10 -48.52
C ASN A 484 8.04 23.04 -48.25
N LYS A 485 7.31 22.71 -49.31
CA LYS A 485 6.28 21.67 -49.37
C LYS A 485 6.73 20.39 -48.68
N LEU A 486 5.86 19.87 -47.83
CA LEU A 486 5.70 18.45 -47.56
C LEU A 486 4.23 18.25 -47.17
N ASP A 487 3.36 18.40 -48.17
CA ASP A 487 1.97 17.91 -48.14
C ASP A 487 1.97 16.40 -47.86
#